data_AF-K6TUQ0-F1
#
_entry.id   AF-K6TUQ0-F1
#
_cell.length_a   1.000
_cell.length_b   1.000
_cell.length_c   1.000
_cell.angle_alpha   90.00
_cell.angle_beta   90.00
_cell.angle_gamma   90.00
#
_symmetry.space_group_name_H-M   'P 1'
#
loop_
_entity.id
_entity.type
_entity.pdbx_description
1 polymer ?
#
loop_
_entity_poly.entity_id
_entity_poly.type
_entity_poly.pdbx_seq_one_letter_code
_entity_poly.pdbx_strand_id
1 'polypeptide(L)' 'MSKEKNPYGQAQNLTPQEQIPEVHSSEPGASDIEKLKKLYLPSSKADNRPSEESIEKANGLNSSKPDTLM' A
#
# COMPACT_ATOMS: atom_id res chain seq x y z
N MET A 1 42.14 30.74 8.98
CA MET A 1 41.45 30.41 10.25
C MET A 1 40.02 30.91 10.16
N SER A 2 39.04 29.99 10.15
CA SER A 2 38.09 29.81 11.29
C SER A 2 36.88 30.76 11.16
N LYS A 3 35.59 30.38 11.25
CA LYS A 3 34.91 29.19 11.78
C LYS A 3 33.57 28.94 11.07
N GLU A 4 33.10 27.71 11.22
CA GLU A 4 31.79 27.15 10.89
C GLU A 4 30.58 27.94 11.46
N LYS A 5 29.45 27.89 10.74
CA LYS A 5 28.10 28.07 11.32
C LYS A 5 27.12 27.06 10.70
N ASN A 6 26.43 26.30 11.56
CA ASN A 6 25.35 25.37 11.24
C ASN A 6 24.10 26.09 10.69
N PRO A 7 23.38 25.56 9.69
CA PRO A 7 22.16 26.20 9.16
C PRO A 7 20.85 25.64 9.72
N TYR A 8 20.86 24.64 10.62
CA TYR A 8 19.64 24.19 11.33
C TYR A 8 19.22 25.24 12.36
N GLY A 9 18.64 26.35 11.91
CA GLY A 9 18.19 27.40 12.82
C GLY A 9 17.78 28.73 12.20
N GLN A 10 17.59 28.81 10.88
CA GLN A 10 17.05 30.02 10.28
C GLN A 10 15.82 29.64 9.46
N ALA A 11 14.67 30.23 9.77
CA ALA A 11 13.50 30.20 8.90
C ALA A 11 13.92 30.91 7.60
N GLN A 12 14.33 30.15 6.61
CA GLN A 12 14.79 30.66 5.32
C GLN A 12 13.56 30.68 4.42
N ASN A 13 13.11 31.88 4.09
CA ASN A 13 12.12 32.13 3.05
C ASN A 13 12.57 31.39 1.78
N LEU A 14 12.00 30.21 1.54
CA LEU A 14 12.25 29.43 0.34
C LEU A 14 11.81 30.27 -0.86
N THR A 15 12.63 30.30 -1.91
CA THR A 15 12.20 30.88 -3.19
C THR A 15 11.04 30.05 -3.73
N PRO A 16 10.08 30.63 -4.49
CA PRO A 16 8.86 29.93 -4.91
C PRO A 16 9.12 28.61 -5.67
N GLN A 17 10.32 28.43 -6.22
CA GLN A 17 10.75 27.23 -6.96
C GLN A 17 11.20 26.06 -6.09
N GLU A 18 11.51 26.28 -4.80
CA GLU A 18 11.92 25.22 -3.85
C GLU A 18 10.78 24.78 -2.93
N GLN A 19 9.58 25.36 -3.08
CA GLN A 19 8.40 24.77 -2.48
C GLN A 19 8.17 23.41 -3.15
N ILE A 20 8.29 22.33 -2.36
CA ILE A 20 7.77 21.02 -2.75
C ILE A 20 6.34 21.29 -3.23
N PRO A 21 6.01 21.01 -4.51
CA PRO A 21 4.66 21.21 -5.00
C PRO A 21 3.74 20.55 -4.00
N GLU A 22 2.74 21.30 -3.52
CA GLU A 22 1.72 20.75 -2.65
C GLU A 22 1.23 19.47 -3.32
N VAL A 23 1.64 18.33 -2.77
CA VAL A 23 1.30 17.04 -3.36
C VAL A 23 -0.19 16.95 -3.12
N HIS A 24 -0.97 17.28 -4.15
CA HIS A 24 -2.38 17.03 -4.13
C HIS A 24 -2.52 15.53 -3.92
N SER A 25 -2.78 15.14 -2.68
CA SER A 25 -3.09 13.78 -2.28
C SER A 25 -4.51 13.49 -2.79
N SER A 26 -4.70 13.60 -4.10
CA SER A 26 -5.86 13.03 -4.75
C SER A 26 -5.67 11.53 -4.62
N GLU A 27 -6.37 10.94 -3.66
CA GLU A 27 -6.44 9.48 -3.56
C GLU A 27 -6.80 8.93 -4.94
N PRO A 28 -6.07 7.92 -5.44
CA PRO A 28 -6.39 7.31 -6.71
C PRO A 28 -7.84 6.85 -6.68
N GLY A 29 -8.61 7.25 -7.69
CA GLY A 29 -9.99 6.82 -7.80
C GLY A 29 -10.06 5.31 -7.94
N ALA A 30 -11.23 4.72 -7.67
CA ALA A 30 -11.45 3.28 -7.81
C ALA A 30 -11.03 2.76 -9.20
N SER A 31 -11.22 3.57 -10.25
CA SER A 31 -10.77 3.26 -11.62
C SER A 31 -9.25 3.13 -11.73
N ASP A 32 -8.48 3.98 -11.05
CA ASP A 32 -7.03 3.95 -11.13
C ASP A 32 -6.45 2.77 -10.34
N ILE A 33 -7.07 2.42 -9.21
CA ILE A 33 -6.76 1.20 -8.48
C ILE A 33 -7.04 -0.03 -9.34
N GLU A 34 -8.14 -0.05 -10.11
CA GLU A 34 -8.45 -1.16 -11.00
C GLU A 34 -7.43 -1.30 -12.15
N LYS A 35 -6.99 -0.19 -12.75
CA LYS A 35 -5.93 -0.18 -13.78
C LYS A 35 -4.62 -0.72 -13.23
N LEU A 36 -4.22 -0.29 -12.03
CA LEU A 36 -3.01 -0.78 -11.37
C LEU A 36 -3.10 -2.28 -11.08
N LYS A 37 -4.24 -2.76 -10.58
CA LYS A 37 -4.48 -4.20 -10.38
C LYS A 37 -4.36 -4.99 -11.67
N LYS A 38 -4.91 -4.49 -12.79
CA LYS A 38 -4.80 -5.15 -14.11
C LYS A 38 -3.36 -5.17 -14.64
N LEU A 39 -2.60 -4.10 -14.44
CA LEU A 39 -1.23 -3.97 -14.93
C LEU A 39 -0.27 -4.89 -14.17
N TYR A 40 -0.35 -4.90 -12.85
CA TYR A 40 0.62 -5.60 -11.99
C TYR A 40 0.17 -6.99 -11.56
N LEU A 41 -1.14 -7.25 -11.52
CA LEU A 41 -1.69 -8.57 -11.22
C LEU A 41 -2.70 -8.98 -12.31
N PRO A 42 -2.23 -9.24 -13.55
CA PRO A 42 -3.09 -9.53 -14.69
C PRO A 42 -3.92 -10.82 -14.53
N SER A 43 -3.45 -11.76 -13.71
CA SER A 43 -4.19 -12.98 -13.34
C SER A 43 -4.91 -12.87 -12.01
N SER A 44 -5.01 -11.67 -11.41
CA SER A 44 -5.75 -11.47 -10.17
C SER A 44 -7.19 -11.88 -10.40
N LYS A 45 -7.58 -12.96 -9.73
CA LYS A 45 -8.99 -13.26 -9.53
C LYS A 45 -9.47 -12.22 -8.52
N ALA A 46 -10.03 -11.11 -9.01
CA ALA A 46 -10.55 -10.03 -8.17
C ALA A 46 -11.55 -10.55 -7.12
N ASP A 47 -12.18 -11.69 -7.41
CA ASP A 47 -13.13 -12.39 -6.56
C ASP A 47 -12.57 -13.68 -5.92
N ASN A 48 -11.24 -13.83 -5.80
CA ASN A 48 -10.68 -14.98 -5.10
C ASN A 48 -11.01 -14.90 -3.61
N ARG A 49 -12.07 -15.58 -3.21
CA ARG A 49 -12.42 -15.82 -1.82
C ARG A 49 -12.13 -17.29 -1.52
N PRO A 50 -10.87 -17.65 -1.20
CA PRO A 50 -10.55 -19.03 -0.87
C PRO A 50 -11.40 -19.47 0.33
N SER A 51 -11.92 -20.69 0.28
CA SER A 51 -12.61 -21.26 1.44
C SER A 51 -11.63 -21.44 2.60
N GLU A 52 -12.16 -21.45 3.82
CA GLU A 52 -11.39 -21.75 5.03
C GLU A 52 -10.61 -23.07 4.89
N GLU A 53 -11.26 -24.11 4.39
CA GLU A 53 -10.63 -25.40 4.09
C GLU A 53 -9.47 -25.30 3.08
N SER A 54 -9.60 -24.45 2.06
CA SER A 54 -8.53 -24.21 1.08
C SER A 54 -7.32 -23.52 1.73
N ILE A 55 -7.59 -22.57 2.64
CA ILE A 55 -6.57 -21.86 3.41
C ILE A 55 -5.88 -22.82 4.38
N GLU A 56 -6.62 -23.64 5.12
CA GLU A 56 -6.08 -24.61 6.07
C GLU A 56 -5.17 -25.62 5.36
N LYS A 57 -5.63 -26.18 4.24
CA LYS A 57 -4.85 -27.12 3.43
C LYS A 57 -3.57 -26.49 2.88
N ALA A 58 -3.62 -25.25 2.40
CA ALA A 58 -2.43 -24.54 1.90
C ALA A 58 -1.38 -24.32 3.00
N ASN A 59 -1.82 -24.22 4.26
CA ASN A 59 -0.96 -24.08 5.43
C ASN A 59 -0.56 -25.45 6.05
N GLY A 60 -0.93 -26.57 5.43
CA GLY A 60 -0.67 -27.90 5.97
C GLY A 60 -1.43 -28.19 7.27
N LEU A 61 -2.52 -27.46 7.53
CA LEU A 61 -3.40 -27.68 8.68
C LEU A 61 -4.49 -28.68 8.32
N ASN A 62 -4.97 -29.41 9.33
CA ASN A 62 -6.16 -30.23 9.20
C ASN A 62 -7.39 -29.31 9.18
N SER A 63 -8.39 -29.62 8.33
CA SER A 63 -9.57 -28.77 8.23
C SER A 63 -10.36 -28.79 9.54
N SER A 64 -10.68 -27.62 10.09
CA SER A 64 -11.34 -27.50 11.40
C SER A 64 -12.85 -27.69 11.37
N LYS A 65 -13.45 -27.87 10.19
CA LYS A 65 -14.90 -28.09 10.06
C LYS A 65 -15.33 -29.23 10.99
N PRO A 66 -16.24 -28.99 11.95
CA PRO A 66 -16.91 -30.09 12.61
C PRO A 66 -17.72 -30.81 11.54
N ASP A 67 -17.57 -32.13 11.42
CA ASP A 67 -18.57 -32.93 10.73
C ASP A 67 -19.92 -32.52 11.30
N THR A 68 -20.78 -31.96 10.43
CA THR A 68 -22.15 -31.64 10.78
C THR A 68 -22.86 -32.95 11.12
N LEU A 69 -22.77 -33.37 12.37
CA LEU A 69 -23.58 -34.44 12.94
C LEU A 69 -25.00 -33.90 13.09
N MET A 70 -25.76 -34.07 12.00
CA MET A 70 -27.22 -34.19 12.00
C MET A 70 -27.66 -35.32 12.94
#